data_AF-A0A913XA91-F1
#
_entry.id   AF-A0A913XA91-F1
#
_cell.length_a   1.000
_cell.length_b   1.000
_cell.length_c   1.000
_cell.angle_alpha   90.00
_cell.angle_beta   90.00
_cell.angle_gamma   90.00
#
_symmetry.space_group_name_H-M   'P 1'
#
loop_
_entity.id
_entity.type
_entity.pdbx_description
1 polymer ?
#
loop_
_entity_poly.entity_id
_entity_poly.type
_entity_poly.pdbx_seq_one_letter_code
_entity_poly.pdbx_strand_id
1 'polypeptide(L)'
;MAARRIGKYIPDWVKISTRVPPEARADMGRYRTSYEGLKTSLDSVSAKPEPIDWEFYAKNISKPGLVSSFQKAFEAITVPYPKDTKSAIIADREKEMEKLCEQLKKESLARIKEYEAELAQVKAQKPFEDMTIEEYLEDHPELKKQAQEELKQHIWK
;
A
#
# COMPACT_ATOMS: atom_id res chain seq x y z
N MET A 1 -2.66 15.92 25.88
CA MET A 1 -3.25 15.96 24.52
C MET A 1 -3.02 14.63 23.79
N ALA A 2 -3.80 13.59 24.06
CA ALA A 2 -3.73 12.33 23.30
C ALA A 2 -4.89 11.38 23.66
N ALA A 3 -6.13 11.87 23.77
CA ALA A 3 -7.25 11.04 23.33
C ALA A 3 -7.10 10.97 21.80
N ARG A 4 -6.13 10.15 21.36
CA ARG A 4 -5.75 10.03 19.95
C ARG A 4 -7.01 9.62 19.20
N ARG A 5 -7.13 10.16 18.00
CA ARG A 5 -8.27 10.12 17.08
C ARG A 5 -8.59 8.70 16.59
N ILE A 6 -8.70 7.71 17.48
CA ILE A 6 -8.98 6.34 17.11
C ILE A 6 -10.38 6.33 16.48
N GLY A 7 -10.47 5.86 15.22
CA GLY A 7 -11.73 5.65 14.52
C GLY A 7 -12.31 6.83 13.74
N LYS A 8 -11.73 8.05 13.80
CA LYS A 8 -12.28 9.23 13.07
C LYS A 8 -11.87 9.30 11.59
N TYR A 9 -10.72 8.73 11.24
CA TYR A 9 -10.26 8.69 9.85
C TYR A 9 -10.80 7.43 9.17
N ILE A 10 -11.61 7.61 8.12
CA ILE A 10 -12.09 6.54 7.26
C ILE A 10 -11.25 6.57 5.98
N PRO A 11 -10.43 5.55 5.70
CA PRO A 11 -9.70 5.46 4.44
C PRO A 11 -10.65 5.38 3.25
N ASP A 12 -10.32 6.08 2.16
CA ASP A 12 -11.02 5.92 0.89
C ASP A 12 -10.52 4.64 0.19
N TRP A 13 -11.21 3.53 0.47
CA TRP A 13 -10.86 2.22 -0.07
C TRP A 13 -11.01 2.12 -1.59
N VAL A 14 -11.86 2.93 -2.21
CA VAL A 14 -12.07 2.94 -3.66
C VAL A 14 -10.87 3.60 -4.34
N LYS A 15 -10.42 4.74 -3.82
CA LYS A 15 -9.23 5.41 -4.34
C LYS A 15 -7.97 4.57 -4.16
N ILE A 16 -7.86 3.83 -3.06
CA ILE A 16 -6.72 2.92 -2.84
C ILE A 16 -6.78 1.75 -3.82
N SER A 17 -7.93 1.10 -4.01
CA SER A 17 -8.03 -0.08 -4.87
C SER A 17 -7.70 0.19 -6.35
N THR A 18 -7.96 1.41 -6.84
CA THR A 18 -7.60 1.81 -8.22
C THR A 18 -6.10 1.93 -8.47
N ARG A 19 -5.29 2.11 -7.42
CA ARG A 19 -3.83 2.29 -7.52
C ARG A 19 -3.04 1.02 -7.21
N VAL A 20 -3.70 -0.03 -6.71
CA VAL A 20 -3.06 -1.26 -6.27
C VAL A 20 -2.84 -2.19 -7.48
N PRO A 21 -1.59 -2.65 -7.72
CA PRO A 21 -1.30 -3.65 -8.75
C PRO A 21 -2.11 -4.93 -8.54
N PRO A 22 -2.43 -5.70 -9.59
CA PRO A 22 -3.22 -6.93 -9.49
C PRO A 22 -2.69 -7.92 -8.45
N GLU A 23 -1.36 -8.05 -8.34
CA GLU A 23 -0.65 -8.93 -7.42
C GLU A 23 -0.93 -8.59 -5.94
N ALA A 24 -1.03 -7.30 -5.61
CA ALA A 24 -1.21 -6.82 -4.24
C ALA A 24 -2.68 -6.67 -3.83
N ARG A 25 -3.66 -6.98 -4.73
CA ARG A 25 -5.09 -6.86 -4.42
C ARG A 25 -5.52 -7.78 -3.29
N ALA A 26 -4.97 -8.99 -3.23
CA ALA A 26 -5.28 -9.96 -2.18
C ALA A 26 -4.88 -9.43 -0.79
N ASP A 27 -3.69 -8.85 -0.68
CA ASP A 27 -3.17 -8.32 0.59
C ASP A 27 -3.91 -7.07 1.03
N MET A 28 -4.29 -6.19 0.09
CA MET A 28 -5.18 -5.06 0.37
C MET A 28 -6.56 -5.55 0.87
N GLY A 29 -7.12 -6.61 0.27
CA GLY A 29 -8.35 -7.23 0.76
C GLY A 29 -8.24 -7.67 2.23
N ARG A 30 -7.15 -8.39 2.59
CA ARG A 30 -6.89 -8.81 3.98
C ARG A 30 -6.73 -7.63 4.93
N TYR A 31 -5.99 -6.59 4.50
CA TYR A 31 -5.78 -5.39 5.30
C TYR A 31 -7.09 -4.67 5.60
N ARG A 32 -7.94 -4.50 4.58
CA ARG A 32 -9.26 -3.88 4.73
C ARG A 32 -10.14 -4.64 5.71
N THR A 33 -10.26 -5.96 5.56
CA THR A 33 -11.05 -6.79 6.48
C THR A 33 -10.55 -6.68 7.91
N SER A 34 -9.23 -6.68 8.11
CA SER A 34 -8.63 -6.52 9.44
C SER A 34 -8.94 -5.14 10.04
N TYR A 35 -8.85 -4.08 9.23
CA TYR A 35 -9.18 -2.73 9.66
C TYR A 35 -10.67 -2.57 10.02
N GLU A 36 -11.57 -3.04 9.17
CA GLU A 36 -13.02 -2.95 9.40
C GLU A 36 -13.44 -3.79 10.62
N GLY A 37 -12.84 -4.96 10.81
CA GLY A 37 -13.05 -5.80 12.00
C GLY A 37 -12.60 -5.11 13.29
N LEU A 38 -11.41 -4.51 13.29
CA LEU A 38 -10.91 -3.73 14.44
C LEU A 38 -11.77 -2.50 14.72
N LYS A 39 -12.19 -1.79 13.67
CA LYS A 39 -13.08 -0.61 13.80
C LYS A 39 -14.42 -1.02 14.41
N THR A 40 -15.02 -2.10 13.92
CA THR A 40 -16.31 -2.60 14.45
C THR A 40 -16.17 -3.02 15.91
N SER A 41 -15.07 -3.71 16.27
CA SER A 41 -14.80 -4.09 17.66
C SER A 41 -14.51 -2.91 18.57
N LEU A 42 -13.98 -1.81 18.04
CA LEU A 42 -13.77 -0.58 18.81
C LEU A 42 -15.09 0.17 19.00
N ASP A 43 -15.89 0.28 17.94
CA ASP A 43 -17.16 0.99 17.94
C ASP A 43 -18.20 0.28 18.85
N SER A 44 -18.05 -1.03 19.08
CA SER A 44 -18.88 -1.80 20.03
C SER A 44 -18.49 -1.60 21.51
N VAL A 45 -17.28 -1.13 21.80
CA VAL A 45 -16.82 -0.91 23.18
C VAL A 45 -17.24 0.50 23.61
N SER A 46 -18.03 0.58 24.68
CA SER A 46 -18.41 1.87 25.25
C SER A 46 -17.19 2.64 25.75
N ALA A 47 -17.12 3.95 25.47
CA ALA A 47 -15.98 4.78 25.87
C ALA A 47 -15.81 4.90 27.40
N LYS A 48 -16.85 4.59 28.16
CA LYS A 48 -16.82 4.46 29.62
C LYS A 48 -17.41 3.11 30.01
N PRO A 49 -16.84 2.42 31.01
CA PRO A 49 -17.49 1.26 31.60
C PRO A 49 -18.85 1.67 32.18
N GLU A 50 -19.79 0.74 32.20
CA GLU A 50 -21.09 0.97 32.82
C GLU A 50 -20.90 1.37 34.30
N PRO A 51 -21.58 2.43 34.77
CA PRO A 51 -21.46 2.86 36.15
C PRO A 51 -22.02 1.78 37.08
N ILE A 52 -21.25 1.41 38.10
CA ILE A 52 -21.68 0.46 39.13
C ILE A 52 -22.63 1.19 40.08
N ASP A 53 -23.82 0.63 40.31
CA ASP A 53 -24.77 1.14 41.31
C ASP A 53 -24.36 0.73 42.73
N TRP A 54 -23.43 1.50 43.31
CA TRP A 54 -22.94 1.28 44.66
C TRP A 54 -24.02 1.43 45.74
N GLU A 55 -25.07 2.23 45.51
CA GLU A 55 -26.16 2.41 46.48
C GLU A 55 -27.04 1.16 46.59
N PHE A 56 -27.34 0.51 45.46
CA PHE A 56 -28.05 -0.75 45.46
C PHE A 56 -27.32 -1.82 46.26
N TYR A 57 -25.99 -1.93 46.08
CA TYR A 57 -25.17 -2.90 46.82
C TYR A 57 -25.03 -2.52 48.30
N ALA A 58 -24.92 -1.24 48.63
CA ALA A 58 -24.86 -0.78 50.01
C ALA A 58 -26.14 -1.10 50.80
N LYS A 59 -27.31 -1.09 50.14
CA LYS A 59 -28.61 -1.43 50.75
C LYS A 59 -28.81 -2.94 50.95
N ASN A 60 -28.29 -3.78 50.05
CA ASN A 60 -28.53 -5.22 50.07
C ASN A 60 -27.45 -6.02 50.83
N ILE A 61 -26.26 -5.46 51.03
CA ILE A 61 -25.15 -6.15 51.71
C ILE A 61 -25.18 -5.83 53.19
N SER A 62 -25.43 -6.85 54.02
CA SER A 62 -25.56 -6.72 55.47
C SER A 62 -24.24 -6.42 56.20
N LYS A 63 -23.09 -6.54 55.53
CA LYS A 63 -21.76 -6.25 56.12
C LYS A 63 -21.43 -4.75 56.00
N PRO A 64 -21.42 -3.99 57.11
CA PRO A 64 -21.09 -2.57 57.06
C PRO A 64 -19.64 -2.35 56.61
N GLY A 65 -19.41 -1.35 55.77
CA GLY A 65 -18.07 -0.94 55.31
C GLY A 65 -17.49 -1.72 54.12
N LEU A 66 -18.04 -2.89 53.77
CA LEU A 66 -17.53 -3.72 52.67
C LEU A 66 -17.67 -3.01 51.31
N VAL A 67 -18.86 -2.47 51.02
CA VAL A 67 -19.15 -1.78 49.75
C VAL A 67 -18.30 -0.52 49.59
N SER A 68 -18.08 0.24 50.68
CA SER A 68 -17.21 1.42 50.67
C SER A 68 -15.76 1.06 50.38
N SER A 69 -15.27 -0.07 50.90
CA SER A 69 -13.90 -0.55 50.62
C SER A 69 -13.70 -0.93 49.15
N PHE A 70 -14.70 -1.57 48.54
CA PHE A 70 -14.67 -1.94 47.12
C PHE A 70 -14.81 -0.74 46.19
N GLN A 71 -15.65 0.23 46.54
CA GLN A 71 -15.76 1.48 45.79
C GLN A 71 -14.42 2.21 45.74
N LYS A 72 -13.75 2.37 46.90
CA LYS A 72 -12.42 3.00 46.96
C LYS A 72 -11.37 2.24 46.17
N ALA A 73 -11.38 0.90 46.25
CA ALA A 73 -10.46 0.07 45.50
C ALA A 73 -10.70 0.17 43.99
N PHE A 74 -11.96 0.24 43.55
CA PHE A 74 -12.32 0.37 42.13
C PHE A 74 -11.92 1.74 41.57
N GLU A 75 -12.17 2.81 42.31
CA GLU A 75 -11.77 4.18 41.92
C GLU A 75 -10.24 4.35 41.88
N ALA A 76 -9.50 3.58 42.66
CA ALA A 76 -8.04 3.59 42.65
C ALA A 76 -7.42 2.84 41.44
N ILE A 77 -8.19 2.04 40.71
CA ILE A 77 -7.69 1.32 39.54
C ILE A 77 -7.58 2.28 38.36
N THR A 78 -6.35 2.60 37.97
CA THR A 78 -6.06 3.32 36.73
C THR A 78 -5.71 2.33 35.63
N VAL A 79 -6.49 2.27 34.55
CA VAL A 79 -6.14 1.45 33.38
C VAL A 79 -5.10 2.20 32.54
N PRO A 80 -3.86 1.67 32.39
CA PRO A 80 -2.83 2.32 31.61
C PRO A 80 -3.17 2.28 30.12
N TYR A 81 -2.92 3.40 29.43
CA TYR A 81 -3.10 3.46 27.98
C TYR A 81 -1.99 2.65 27.26
N PRO A 82 -2.30 1.95 26.15
CA PRO A 82 -1.30 1.20 25.40
C PRO A 82 -0.14 2.10 24.93
N LYS A 83 1.10 1.63 25.12
CA LYS A 83 2.28 2.31 24.59
C LYS A 83 2.35 2.13 23.08
N ASP A 84 2.56 3.22 22.36
CA ASP A 84 2.75 3.19 20.92
C ASP A 84 4.19 2.81 20.57
N THR A 85 4.35 1.64 19.93
CA THR A 85 5.64 1.09 19.49
C THR A 85 5.77 1.05 17.96
N LYS A 86 4.71 1.40 17.22
CA LYS A 86 4.62 1.12 15.79
C LYS A 86 4.71 2.38 14.93
N SER A 87 4.33 3.55 15.46
CA SER A 87 4.40 4.79 14.68
C SER A 87 5.80 5.16 14.20
N ALA A 88 6.86 4.88 14.97
CA ALA A 88 8.24 5.11 14.52
C ALA A 88 8.61 4.25 13.31
N ILE A 89 8.27 2.95 13.37
CA ILE A 89 8.56 2.00 12.28
C ILE A 89 7.80 2.40 11.01
N ILE A 90 6.55 2.85 11.12
CA ILE A 90 5.75 3.31 9.97
C ILE A 90 6.40 4.53 9.32
N ALA A 91 6.82 5.52 10.10
CA ALA A 91 7.46 6.73 9.58
C ALA A 91 8.78 6.43 8.85
N ASP A 92 9.57 5.47 9.33
CA ASP A 92 10.80 5.05 8.66
C ASP A 92 10.50 4.34 7.34
N ARG A 93 9.50 3.45 7.31
CA ARG A 93 9.04 2.78 6.07
C ARG A 93 8.48 3.75 5.05
N GLU A 94 7.76 4.78 5.48
CA GLU A 94 7.25 5.83 4.59
C GLU A 94 8.40 6.55 3.86
N LYS A 95 9.49 6.89 4.58
CA LYS A 95 10.67 7.53 3.98
C LYS A 95 11.41 6.61 3.00
N GLU A 96 11.49 5.31 3.30
CA GLU A 96 12.07 4.33 2.38
C GLU A 96 11.25 4.24 1.08
N MET A 97 9.92 4.17 1.20
CA MET A 97 9.02 4.10 0.06
C MET A 97 9.04 5.39 -0.78
N GLU A 98 9.17 6.56 -0.16
CA GLU A 98 9.29 7.83 -0.87
C GLU A 98 10.52 7.87 -1.79
N LYS A 99 11.68 7.42 -1.28
CA LYS A 99 12.91 7.30 -2.08
C LYS A 99 12.75 6.35 -3.26
N LEU A 100 12.13 5.18 -3.04
CA LEU A 100 11.85 4.21 -4.10
C LEU A 100 10.90 4.81 -5.17
N CYS A 101 9.87 5.54 -4.75
CA CYS A 101 8.95 6.22 -5.67
C CYS A 101 9.67 7.26 -6.53
N GLU A 102 10.56 8.06 -5.93
CA GLU A 102 11.35 9.05 -6.67
C GLU A 102 12.29 8.42 -7.69
N GLN A 103 12.95 7.32 -7.31
CA GLN A 103 13.81 6.57 -8.21
C GLN A 103 13.01 5.98 -9.39
N LEU A 104 11.91 5.28 -9.12
CA LEU A 104 11.05 4.71 -10.16
C LEU A 104 10.48 5.79 -11.09
N LYS A 105 10.16 6.98 -10.56
CA LYS A 105 9.70 8.11 -11.38
C LYS A 105 10.79 8.56 -12.36
N LYS A 106 12.05 8.68 -11.90
CA LYS A 106 13.18 9.06 -12.76
C LYS A 106 13.43 8.02 -13.85
N GLU A 107 13.47 6.75 -13.49
CA GLU A 107 13.66 5.62 -14.42
C GLU A 107 12.52 5.53 -15.44
N SER A 108 11.28 5.78 -15.02
CA SER A 108 10.12 5.76 -15.93
C SER A 108 10.13 6.94 -16.90
N LEU A 109 10.52 8.14 -16.45
CA LEU A 109 10.66 9.30 -17.33
C LEU A 109 11.80 9.13 -18.35
N ALA A 110 12.89 8.46 -17.98
CA ALA A 110 13.96 8.11 -18.91
C ALA A 110 13.44 7.15 -20.00
N ARG A 111 12.78 6.06 -19.61
CA ARG A 111 12.18 5.10 -20.55
C ARG A 111 11.16 5.73 -21.49
N ILE A 112 10.31 6.64 -20.99
CA ILE A 112 9.34 7.36 -21.84
C ILE A 112 10.06 8.12 -22.96
N LYS A 113 11.16 8.81 -22.64
CA LYS A 113 11.95 9.55 -23.65
C LYS A 113 12.58 8.62 -24.68
N GLU A 114 13.10 7.48 -24.24
CA GLU A 114 13.65 6.46 -25.15
C GLU A 114 12.57 5.95 -26.11
N TYR A 115 11.41 5.56 -25.59
CA TYR A 115 10.29 5.09 -26.41
C TYR A 115 9.71 6.18 -27.33
N GLU A 116 9.69 7.44 -26.91
CA GLU A 116 9.29 8.55 -27.78
C GLU A 116 10.27 8.74 -28.95
N ALA A 117 11.57 8.58 -28.72
CA ALA A 117 12.59 8.63 -29.77
C ALA A 117 12.46 7.43 -30.73
N GLU A 118 12.28 6.21 -30.22
CA GLU A 118 12.03 5.01 -31.03
C GLU A 118 10.74 5.16 -31.86
N LEU A 119 9.65 5.65 -31.27
CA LEU A 119 8.40 5.91 -32.00
C LEU A 119 8.58 6.97 -33.10
N ALA A 120 9.41 7.99 -32.86
CA ALA A 120 9.72 8.98 -33.89
C ALA A 120 10.52 8.36 -35.04
N GLN A 121 11.47 7.47 -34.75
CA GLN A 121 12.20 6.71 -35.77
C GLN A 121 11.27 5.82 -36.57
N VAL A 122 10.43 5.01 -35.92
CA VAL A 122 9.46 4.12 -36.59
C VAL A 122 8.47 4.90 -37.45
N LYS A 123 8.03 6.09 -37.00
CA LYS A 123 7.14 6.95 -37.81
C LYS A 123 7.85 7.62 -39.00
N ALA A 124 9.16 7.85 -38.87
CA ALA A 124 9.97 8.43 -39.94
C ALA A 124 10.40 7.40 -40.98
N GLN A 125 10.36 6.11 -40.63
CA GLN A 125 10.61 5.02 -41.58
C GLN A 125 9.57 5.03 -42.71
N LYS A 126 10.05 4.75 -43.91
CA LYS A 126 9.22 4.64 -45.10
C LYS A 126 8.23 3.48 -44.92
N PRO A 127 6.98 3.59 -45.42
CA PRO A 127 6.08 2.45 -45.49
C PRO A 127 6.76 1.25 -46.16
N PHE A 128 6.62 0.07 -45.57
CA PHE A 128 7.23 -1.16 -46.06
C PHE A 128 6.86 -1.48 -47.51
N GLU A 129 5.68 -1.04 -47.98
CA GLU A 129 5.20 -1.24 -49.35
C GLU A 129 6.06 -0.52 -50.40
N ASP A 130 6.71 0.59 -50.03
CA ASP A 130 7.51 1.40 -50.94
C ASP A 130 9.03 1.23 -50.70
N MET A 131 9.44 0.47 -49.68
CA MET A 131 10.85 0.32 -49.31
C MET A 131 11.53 -0.76 -50.15
N THR A 132 12.68 -0.42 -50.74
CA THR A 132 13.46 -1.43 -51.48
C THR A 132 14.27 -2.30 -50.52
N ILE A 133 14.54 -3.55 -50.93
CA ILE A 133 15.32 -4.51 -50.13
C ILE A 133 16.74 -3.98 -49.84
N GLU A 134 17.31 -3.22 -50.77
CA GLU A 134 18.65 -2.62 -50.62
C GLU A 134 18.65 -1.51 -49.56
N GLU A 135 17.66 -0.60 -49.58
CA GLU A 135 17.48 0.44 -48.54
C GLU A 135 17.26 -0.19 -47.15
N TYR A 136 16.46 -1.26 -47.08
CA TYR A 136 16.20 -1.97 -45.82
C TYR A 136 17.45 -2.67 -45.25
N LEU A 137 18.31 -3.23 -46.11
CA LEU A 137 19.57 -3.86 -45.70
C LEU A 137 20.65 -2.83 -45.33
N GLU A 138 20.52 -1.57 -45.76
CA GLU A 138 21.37 -0.47 -45.30
C GLU A 138 20.94 0.05 -43.92
N ASP A 139 19.64 0.16 -43.68
CA ASP A 139 19.07 0.55 -42.38
C ASP A 139 19.29 -0.53 -41.30
N HIS A 140 19.38 -1.81 -41.69
CA HIS A 140 19.61 -2.95 -40.80
C HIS A 140 20.90 -3.72 -41.11
N PRO A 141 22.08 -3.21 -40.71
CA PRO A 141 23.36 -3.83 -41.01
C PRO A 141 23.56 -5.19 -40.35
N GLU A 142 22.84 -5.50 -39.25
CA GLU A 142 22.84 -6.85 -38.68
C GLU A 142 22.27 -7.91 -39.65
N LEU A 143 21.18 -7.59 -40.34
CA LEU A 143 20.54 -8.50 -41.31
C LEU A 143 21.43 -8.71 -42.53
N LYS A 144 22.11 -7.65 -42.98
CA LYS A 144 23.09 -7.74 -44.06
C LYS A 144 24.26 -8.66 -43.71
N LYS A 145 24.79 -8.58 -42.49
CA LYS A 145 25.85 -9.47 -42.03
C LYS A 145 25.38 -10.91 -41.91
N GLN A 146 24.18 -11.14 -41.36
CA GLN A 146 23.61 -12.47 -41.24
C GLN A 146 23.39 -13.12 -42.61
N ALA A 147 22.81 -12.39 -43.57
CA ALA A 147 22.62 -12.87 -44.94
C ALA A 147 23.96 -13.21 -45.63
N GLN A 148 25.01 -12.42 -45.41
CA GLN A 148 26.35 -12.71 -45.92
C GLN A 148 26.98 -13.95 -45.27
N GLU A 149 26.72 -14.18 -43.99
CA GLU A 149 27.22 -15.34 -43.26
C GLU A 149 26.50 -16.63 -43.68
N GLU A 150 25.18 -16.57 -43.85
CA GLU A 150 24.36 -17.67 -44.39
C GLU A 150 24.76 -18.02 -45.83
N LEU A 151 25.09 -17.02 -46.65
CA LEU A 151 25.62 -17.21 -48.00
C LEU A 151 26.98 -17.92 -47.99
N LYS A 152 27.89 -17.55 -47.08
CA LYS A 152 29.20 -18.20 -46.91
C LYS A 152 29.08 -19.64 -46.41
N GLN A 153 28.10 -19.91 -45.56
CA GLN A 153 27.85 -21.22 -44.96
C GLN A 153 26.98 -22.13 -45.84
N HIS A 154 26.56 -21.66 -47.02
CA HIS A 154 25.66 -22.38 -47.94
C HIS A 154 24.36 -22.84 -47.26
N ILE A 155 23.83 -22.02 -46.35
CA ILE A 155 22.55 -22.27 -45.70
C ILE A 155 21.48 -21.57 -46.53
N TRP A 156 20.68 -22.36 -47.27
CA TRP A 156 19.67 -21.87 -48.22
C TRP A 156 18.23 -22.11 -47.75
N LYS A 157 18.01 -22.28 -46.44
CA LYS A 157 16.69 -22.58 -45.87
C LYS A 157 16.07 -21.37 -45.19
#